data_AF-A0A3B3ZPM6-F1
#
_entry.id   AF-A0A3B3ZPM6-F1
#
_cell.length_a   1.000
_cell.length_b   1.000
_cell.length_c   1.000
_cell.angle_alpha   90.00
_cell.angle_beta   90.00
_cell.angle_gamma   90.00
#
_symmetry.space_group_name_H-M   'P 1'
#
loop_
_entity.id
_entity.type
_entity.pdbx_description
1 polymer ?
#
loop_
_entity_poly.entity_id
_entity_poly.type
_entity_poly.pdbx_seq_one_letter_code
_entity_poly.pdbx_strand_id
1 'polypeptide(L)'
;MVKIFIGNLAQETEKEELEALFAPYGTVTECAKFKNYAFVHMDDRKAATKAIRELHFHKINGRPINVEPSRGKNQGPMKLHIANVEKGHENELQQLFEEYGTVSECAIVKNFAFVHMPNADEAMDALEALDNTEFQGNVKISQLFRSDYFYFIWICFSNAYTQLLTSIKSEIQIISYIQHKF
;
A
#
# COMPACT_ATOMS: atom_id res chain seq x y z
N MET A 1 10.77 2.16 -2.51
CA MET A 1 10.33 3.28 -3.37
C MET A 1 10.23 4.55 -2.53
N VAL A 2 10.80 5.67 -2.98
CA VAL A 2 10.78 6.95 -2.24
C VAL A 2 10.11 8.03 -3.07
N LYS A 3 9.09 8.67 -2.50
CA LYS A 3 8.39 9.80 -3.13
C LYS A 3 9.11 11.11 -2.84
N ILE A 4 9.36 11.89 -3.87
CA ILE A 4 10.02 13.18 -3.82
C ILE A 4 9.02 14.25 -4.27
N PHE A 5 8.93 15.34 -3.51
CA PHE A 5 8.15 16.51 -3.87
C PHE A 5 9.03 17.53 -4.60
N ILE A 6 8.51 18.06 -5.70
CA ILE A 6 9.18 19.08 -6.51
C ILE A 6 8.25 20.29 -6.59
N GLY A 7 8.60 21.38 -5.92
CA GLY A 7 7.84 22.63 -5.91
C GLY A 7 8.47 23.72 -6.80
N ASN A 8 7.73 24.82 -6.95
CA ASN A 8 8.15 26.00 -7.71
C ASN A 8 8.47 25.72 -9.19
N LEU A 9 7.77 24.76 -9.79
CA LEU A 9 7.91 24.46 -11.22
C LEU A 9 7.31 25.58 -12.08
N ALA A 10 7.91 25.83 -13.24
CA ALA A 10 7.28 26.64 -14.27
C ALA A 10 6.12 25.86 -14.89
N GLN A 11 5.09 26.57 -15.35
CA GLN A 11 3.94 25.92 -15.98
C GLN A 11 4.32 25.14 -17.25
N GLU A 12 5.32 25.66 -17.97
CA GLU A 12 5.92 25.10 -19.18
C GLU A 12 6.81 23.88 -18.91
N THR A 13 7.17 23.60 -17.66
CA THR A 13 7.97 22.41 -17.34
C THR A 13 7.15 21.16 -17.57
N GLU A 14 7.63 20.27 -18.42
CA GLU A 14 6.94 19.03 -18.75
C GLU A 14 7.43 17.85 -17.91
N LYS A 15 6.62 16.80 -17.87
CA LYS A 15 6.89 15.59 -17.09
C LYS A 15 8.22 14.94 -17.52
N GLU A 16 8.44 14.88 -18.83
CA GLU A 16 9.61 14.24 -19.45
C GLU A 16 10.91 14.96 -19.06
N GLU A 17 10.87 16.29 -18.86
CA GLU A 17 12.02 17.05 -18.38
C GLU A 17 12.39 16.67 -16.95
N LEU A 18 11.38 16.44 -16.10
CA LEU A 18 11.59 15.99 -14.72
C LEU A 18 12.13 14.57 -14.70
N GLU A 19 11.58 13.66 -15.51
CA GLU A 19 12.09 12.29 -15.59
C GLU A 19 13.56 12.27 -16.05
N ALA A 20 13.91 13.05 -17.07
CA ALA A 20 15.28 13.20 -17.55
C ALA A 20 16.22 13.82 -16.51
N LEU A 21 15.73 14.77 -15.69
CA LEU A 21 16.51 15.39 -14.63
C LEU A 21 16.83 14.42 -13.49
N PHE A 22 15.90 13.52 -13.15
CA PHE A 22 16.05 12.57 -12.05
C PHE A 22 16.73 11.25 -12.45
N ALA A 23 16.67 10.87 -13.74
CA ALA A 23 17.28 9.65 -14.27
C ALA A 23 18.78 9.44 -13.94
N PRO A 24 19.65 10.48 -13.89
CA PRO A 24 21.06 10.31 -13.50
C PRO A 24 21.27 9.87 -12.04
N TYR A 25 20.26 10.03 -11.19
CA TYR A 25 20.35 9.73 -9.77
C TYR A 25 19.84 8.33 -9.42
N GLY A 26 18.99 7.74 -10.25
CA GLY A 26 18.40 6.42 -10.07
C GLY A 26 17.21 6.20 -10.99
N THR A 27 16.52 5.07 -10.84
CA THR A 27 15.38 4.72 -11.70
C THR A 27 14.13 5.46 -11.24
N VAL A 28 13.55 6.27 -12.13
CA VAL A 28 12.24 6.89 -11.89
C VAL A 28 11.16 5.86 -12.20
N THR A 29 10.40 5.45 -11.19
CA THR A 29 9.32 4.47 -11.35
C THR A 29 8.00 5.11 -11.74
N GLU A 30 7.77 6.35 -11.29
CA GLU A 30 6.56 7.11 -11.59
C GLU A 30 6.83 8.62 -11.47
N CYS A 31 6.32 9.41 -12.41
CA CYS A 31 6.30 10.86 -12.31
C CYS A 31 4.89 11.41 -12.57
N ALA A 32 4.42 12.27 -11.67
CA ALA A 32 3.12 12.95 -11.73
C ALA A 32 3.33 14.47 -11.63
N LYS A 33 3.11 15.19 -12.74
CA LYS A 33 3.22 16.65 -12.83
C LYS A 33 1.87 17.33 -12.66
N PHE A 34 1.85 18.37 -11.84
CA PHE A 34 0.74 19.29 -11.64
C PHE A 34 1.17 20.70 -12.07
N LYS A 35 0.27 21.70 -11.91
CA LYS A 35 0.48 23.07 -12.41
C LYS A 35 1.85 23.65 -12.05
N ASN A 36 2.19 23.67 -10.77
CA ASN A 36 3.37 24.34 -10.21
C ASN A 36 4.21 23.43 -9.31
N TYR A 37 3.90 22.13 -9.29
CA TYR A 37 4.62 21.12 -8.53
C TYR A 37 4.50 19.75 -9.19
N ALA A 38 5.37 18.82 -8.83
CA ALA A 38 5.34 17.44 -9.28
C ALA A 38 5.76 16.48 -8.16
N PHE A 39 5.46 15.21 -8.38
CA PHE A 39 5.98 14.12 -7.57
C PHE A 39 6.75 13.15 -8.44
N VAL A 40 7.91 12.72 -7.96
CA VAL A 40 8.75 11.70 -8.59
C VAL A 40 8.95 10.56 -7.59
N HIS A 41 8.70 9.34 -8.03
CA HIS A 41 9.00 8.13 -7.27
C HIS A 41 10.31 7.54 -7.78
N MET A 42 11.26 7.39 -6.85
CA MET A 42 12.52 6.71 -7.10
C MET A 42 12.43 5.29 -6.55
N ASP A 43 13.08 4.35 -7.22
CA ASP A 43 13.21 2.97 -6.74
C ASP A 43 13.98 2.87 -5.41
N ASP A 44 15.11 3.58 -5.31
CA ASP A 44 16.05 3.52 -4.20
C ASP A 44 16.05 4.78 -3.31
N ARG A 45 16.17 4.56 -1.99
CA ARG A 45 16.26 5.62 -0.98
C ARG A 45 17.58 6.38 -1.03
N LYS A 46 18.70 5.73 -1.36
CA LYS A 46 19.98 6.44 -1.48
C LYS A 46 19.98 7.34 -2.71
N ALA A 47 19.52 6.82 -3.85
CA ALA A 47 19.25 7.60 -5.06
C ALA A 47 18.38 8.84 -4.77
N ALA A 48 17.24 8.66 -4.10
CA ALA A 48 16.35 9.74 -3.74
C ALA A 48 17.01 10.82 -2.87
N THR A 49 17.75 10.40 -1.84
CA THR A 49 18.45 11.33 -0.94
C THR A 49 19.51 12.15 -1.68
N LYS A 50 20.21 11.53 -2.64
CA LYS A 50 21.20 12.22 -3.49
C LYS A 50 20.51 13.21 -4.44
N ALA A 51 19.45 12.79 -5.12
CA ALA A 51 18.66 13.64 -6.01
C ALA A 51 18.13 14.88 -5.27
N ILE A 52 17.57 14.70 -4.07
CA ILE A 52 17.07 15.81 -3.25
C ILE A 52 18.18 16.83 -2.96
N ARG A 53 19.36 16.36 -2.53
CA ARG A 53 20.46 17.27 -2.18
C ARG A 53 21.02 18.04 -3.37
N GLU A 54 21.13 17.41 -4.53
CA GLU A 54 21.73 18.03 -5.71
C GLU A 54 20.75 18.87 -6.53
N LEU A 55 19.48 18.49 -6.57
CA LEU A 55 18.46 19.16 -7.39
C LEU A 55 17.71 20.25 -6.64
N HIS A 56 17.85 20.35 -5.31
CA HIS A 56 17.27 21.44 -4.54
C HIS A 56 17.87 22.79 -4.98
N PHE A 57 17.00 23.74 -5.36
CA PHE A 57 17.33 25.01 -6.02
C PHE A 57 17.96 24.92 -7.41
N HIS A 58 17.92 23.75 -8.05
CA HIS A 58 18.31 23.62 -9.45
C HIS A 58 17.42 24.49 -10.34
N LYS A 59 17.99 25.12 -11.38
CA LYS A 59 17.24 26.04 -12.24
C LYS A 59 16.69 25.31 -13.46
N ILE A 60 15.36 25.22 -13.54
CA ILE A 60 14.63 24.78 -14.75
C ILE A 60 13.80 25.95 -15.26
N ASN A 61 13.85 26.22 -16.56
CA ASN A 61 13.09 27.30 -17.20
C ASN A 61 13.28 28.66 -16.48
N GLY A 62 14.52 28.92 -16.03
CA GLY A 62 14.90 30.13 -15.31
C GLY A 62 14.44 30.21 -13.85
N ARG A 63 13.74 29.19 -13.32
CA ARG A 63 13.22 29.16 -11.94
C ARG A 63 13.93 28.12 -11.08
N PRO A 64 14.32 28.45 -9.84
CA PRO A 64 14.89 27.49 -8.90
C PRO A 64 13.79 26.57 -8.35
N ILE A 65 13.91 25.27 -8.58
CA ILE A 65 12.94 24.28 -8.10
C ILE A 65 13.18 23.91 -6.64
N ASN A 66 12.13 23.54 -5.92
CA ASN A 66 12.23 23.09 -4.53
C ASN A 66 12.13 21.57 -4.47
N VAL A 67 13.23 20.87 -4.22
CA VAL A 67 13.22 19.39 -4.14
C VAL A 67 13.31 18.96 -2.69
N GLU A 68 12.32 18.24 -2.22
CA GLU A 68 12.23 17.80 -0.83
C GLU A 68 11.74 16.35 -0.76
N PRO A 69 12.07 15.60 0.31
CA PRO A 69 11.37 14.36 0.59
C PRO A 69 9.88 14.67 0.61
N SER A 70 9.08 13.96 -0.19
CA SER A 70 7.65 14.18 -0.17
C SER A 70 7.15 13.77 1.20
N ARG A 71 6.81 14.76 2.02
CA ARG A 71 5.81 14.57 3.07
C ARG A 71 4.52 14.39 2.30
N GLY A 72 4.24 13.17 1.85
CA GLY A 72 2.91 12.88 1.37
C GLY A 72 1.92 13.42 2.40
N LYS A 73 0.68 13.73 1.99
CA LYS A 73 -0.41 13.44 2.92
C LYS A 73 -0.05 12.05 3.47
N ASN A 74 0.22 11.93 4.77
CA ASN A 74 0.26 10.63 5.42
C ASN A 74 -0.90 9.91 4.75
N GLN A 75 -0.62 8.87 3.96
CA GLN A 75 -1.72 8.04 3.50
C GLN A 75 -2.38 7.70 4.81
N GLY A 76 -3.61 8.19 4.98
CA GLY A 76 -4.27 8.16 6.27
C GLY A 76 -4.07 6.78 6.86
N PRO A 77 -3.94 6.68 8.18
CA PRO A 77 -3.45 5.48 8.83
C PRO A 77 -3.83 4.18 8.12
N MET A 78 -2.83 3.37 7.82
CA MET A 78 -3.04 2.15 7.07
C MET A 78 -3.68 1.11 7.97
N LYS A 79 -4.80 0.55 7.50
CA LYS A 79 -5.48 -0.56 8.16
C LYS A 79 -5.12 -1.85 7.43
N LEU A 80 -4.28 -2.65 8.05
CA LEU A 80 -3.92 -3.99 7.62
C LEU A 80 -4.99 -4.98 8.09
N HIS A 81 -5.32 -5.92 7.22
CA HIS A 81 -6.24 -7.00 7.52
C HIS A 81 -5.46 -8.31 7.58
N ILE A 82 -5.70 -9.10 8.62
CA ILE A 82 -5.08 -10.42 8.79
C ILE A 82 -6.22 -11.43 8.91
N ALA A 83 -6.18 -12.46 8.08
CA ALA A 83 -7.19 -13.50 8.07
C ALA A 83 -6.72 -14.76 8.80
N ASN A 84 -7.69 -15.52 9.29
CA ASN A 84 -7.47 -16.80 9.96
C ASN A 84 -6.75 -16.69 11.32
N VAL A 85 -6.99 -15.59 12.04
CA VAL A 85 -6.43 -15.34 13.39
C VAL A 85 -7.36 -15.88 14.47
N GLU A 86 -6.83 -16.65 15.40
CA GLU A 86 -7.57 -17.10 16.59
C GLU A 86 -7.65 -16.01 17.66
N LYS A 87 -8.77 -15.96 18.38
CA LYS A 87 -8.93 -15.04 19.52
C LYS A 87 -7.90 -15.33 20.61
N GLY A 88 -7.29 -14.27 21.15
CA GLY A 88 -6.31 -14.35 22.24
C GLY A 88 -4.87 -14.06 21.84
N HIS A 89 -4.56 -14.02 20.54
CA HIS A 89 -3.19 -13.79 20.01
C HIS A 89 -2.94 -12.34 19.59
N GLU A 90 -3.71 -11.40 20.14
CA GLU A 90 -3.61 -9.96 19.83
C GLU A 90 -2.25 -9.38 20.19
N ASN A 91 -1.66 -9.79 21.32
CA ASN A 91 -0.34 -9.34 21.76
C ASN A 91 0.78 -9.83 20.84
N GLU A 92 0.71 -11.09 20.39
CA GLU A 92 1.74 -11.69 19.54
C GLU A 92 1.70 -11.10 18.13
N LEU A 93 0.49 -10.88 17.62
CA LEU A 93 0.28 -10.20 16.35
C LEU A 93 0.80 -8.76 16.42
N GLN A 94 0.49 -8.04 17.50
CA GLN A 94 1.02 -6.70 17.70
C GLN A 94 2.56 -6.68 17.70
N GLN A 95 3.20 -7.58 18.45
CA GLN A 95 4.67 -7.69 18.48
C GLN A 95 5.28 -8.00 17.11
N LEU A 96 4.61 -8.83 16.30
CA LEU A 96 5.04 -9.14 14.94
C LEU A 96 5.05 -7.90 14.04
N PHE A 97 4.03 -7.04 14.13
CA PHE A 97 3.98 -5.79 13.36
C PHE A 97 4.89 -4.71 13.95
N GLU A 98 5.15 -4.74 15.27
CA GLU A 98 6.10 -3.85 15.94
C GLU A 98 7.56 -4.02 15.47
N GLU A 99 7.90 -5.17 14.87
CA GLU A 99 9.20 -5.38 14.22
C GLU A 99 9.41 -4.48 12.99
N TYR A 100 8.32 -4.10 12.31
CA TYR A 100 8.34 -3.31 11.09
C TYR A 100 7.99 -1.84 11.32
N GLY A 101 7.25 -1.51 12.39
CA GLY A 101 6.92 -0.14 12.71
C GLY A 101 5.98 0.04 13.89
N THR A 102 5.53 1.27 14.12
CA THR A 102 4.67 1.57 15.27
C THR A 102 3.24 1.13 15.00
N VAL A 103 2.66 0.31 15.88
CA VAL A 103 1.25 -0.09 15.82
C VAL A 103 0.41 0.86 16.68
N SER A 104 -0.56 1.54 16.07
CA SER A 104 -1.50 2.41 16.78
C SER A 104 -2.64 1.63 17.44
N GLU A 105 -3.14 0.60 16.76
CA GLU A 105 -4.31 -0.18 17.21
C GLU A 105 -4.25 -1.59 16.61
N CYS A 106 -4.52 -2.60 17.42
CA CYS A 106 -4.71 -3.98 16.99
C CYS A 106 -6.04 -4.48 17.55
N ALA A 107 -6.92 -5.03 16.71
CA ALA A 107 -8.21 -5.57 17.15
C ALA A 107 -8.56 -6.86 16.41
N ILE A 108 -8.85 -7.92 17.17
CA ILE A 108 -9.32 -9.20 16.62
C ILE A 108 -10.85 -9.25 16.65
N VAL A 109 -11.47 -9.37 15.49
CA VAL A 109 -12.91 -9.56 15.31
C VAL A 109 -13.18 -10.91 14.65
N LYS A 110 -13.73 -11.84 15.44
CA LYS A 110 -13.98 -13.23 15.03
C LYS A 110 -12.68 -13.94 14.64
N ASN A 111 -12.46 -14.17 13.34
CA ASN A 111 -11.29 -14.87 12.79
C ASN A 111 -10.41 -13.92 11.96
N PHE A 112 -10.62 -12.62 12.12
CA PHE A 112 -9.90 -11.56 11.41
C PHE A 112 -9.27 -10.61 12.41
N ALA A 113 -8.05 -10.15 12.14
CA ALA A 113 -7.43 -9.10 12.90
C ALA A 113 -7.22 -7.86 12.06
N PHE A 114 -7.33 -6.71 12.70
CA PHE A 114 -7.13 -5.41 12.09
C PHE A 114 -6.00 -4.71 12.81
N VAL A 115 -4.94 -4.38 12.07
CA VAL A 115 -3.79 -3.66 12.60
C VAL A 115 -3.76 -2.29 11.93
N HIS A 116 -3.61 -1.26 12.74
CA HIS A 116 -3.62 0.13 12.33
C HIS A 116 -2.21 0.67 12.53
N MET A 117 -1.59 1.11 11.43
CA MET A 117 -0.28 1.72 11.46
C MET A 117 -0.38 3.19 11.02
N PRO A 118 0.19 4.14 11.78
CA PRO A 118 0.13 5.55 11.46
C PRO A 118 1.07 5.92 10.30
N ASN A 119 2.11 5.11 10.09
CA ASN A 119 3.08 5.30 9.02
C ASN A 119 2.79 4.32 7.87
N ALA A 120 2.52 4.90 6.71
CA ALA A 120 2.23 4.20 5.47
C ALA A 120 3.41 3.37 4.95
N ASP A 121 4.63 3.88 5.11
CA ASP A 121 5.84 3.23 4.59
C ASP A 121 6.15 2.00 5.45
N GLU A 122 6.11 2.14 6.78
CA GLU A 122 6.28 1.03 7.73
C GLU A 122 5.21 -0.06 7.54
N ALA A 123 3.96 0.35 7.33
CA ALA A 123 2.86 -0.57 7.05
C ALA A 123 3.05 -1.33 5.73
N MET A 124 3.66 -0.69 4.73
CA MET A 124 3.94 -1.30 3.44
C MET A 124 5.11 -2.29 3.54
N ASP A 125 6.16 -1.96 4.28
CA ASP A 125 7.28 -2.86 4.56
C ASP A 125 6.80 -4.09 5.35
N ALA A 126 5.96 -3.88 6.37
CA ALA A 126 5.34 -4.96 7.14
C ALA A 126 4.49 -5.86 6.25
N LEU A 127 3.71 -5.27 5.35
CA LEU A 127 2.89 -6.03 4.40
C LEU A 127 3.76 -6.85 3.45
N GLU A 128 4.79 -6.27 2.85
CA GLU A 128 5.65 -6.97 1.89
C GLU A 128 6.37 -8.16 2.53
N ALA A 129 6.83 -7.99 3.77
CA ALA A 129 7.52 -9.06 4.50
C ALA A 129 6.56 -10.14 5.02
N LEU A 130 5.33 -9.77 5.36
CA LEU A 130 4.36 -10.67 5.97
C LEU A 130 3.33 -11.23 4.97
N ASP A 131 3.24 -10.73 3.74
CA ASP A 131 2.31 -11.23 2.74
C ASP A 131 2.57 -12.70 2.45
N ASN A 132 1.52 -13.53 2.56
CA ASN A 132 1.57 -14.99 2.43
C ASN A 132 2.41 -15.73 3.48
N THR A 133 2.77 -15.09 4.59
CA THR A 133 3.40 -15.79 5.71
C THR A 133 2.37 -16.55 6.53
N GLU A 134 2.76 -17.74 7.01
CA GLU A 134 1.98 -18.55 7.93
C GLU A 134 2.37 -18.20 9.37
N PHE A 135 1.45 -17.58 10.11
CA PHE A 135 1.61 -17.40 11.56
C PHE A 135 0.88 -18.53 12.31
N GLN A 136 1.61 -19.25 13.17
CA GLN A 136 1.11 -20.41 13.95
C GLN A 136 0.43 -21.52 13.12
N GLY A 137 0.91 -21.74 11.89
CA GLY A 137 0.49 -22.86 11.03
C GLY A 137 -0.87 -22.71 10.35
N ASN A 138 -1.52 -21.55 10.47
CA ASN A 138 -2.84 -21.30 9.86
C ASN A 138 -3.07 -19.84 9.42
N VAL A 139 -2.50 -18.85 10.10
CA VAL A 139 -2.79 -17.42 9.83
C VAL A 139 -2.14 -17.00 8.52
N LYS A 140 -2.90 -16.39 7.61
CA LYS A 140 -2.35 -15.72 6.42
C LYS A 140 -2.54 -14.21 6.55
N ILE A 141 -1.43 -13.48 6.55
CA ILE A 141 -1.46 -12.02 6.53
C ILE A 141 -1.77 -11.60 5.10
N SER A 142 -2.90 -10.91 4.89
CA SER A 142 -3.38 -10.61 3.54
C SER A 142 -4.15 -9.28 3.44
N GLN A 143 -3.69 -8.46 2.50
CA GLN A 143 -4.32 -7.27 1.95
C GLN A 143 -4.38 -6.01 2.82
N LEU A 144 -3.87 -4.94 2.20
CA LEU A 144 -3.95 -3.55 2.64
C LEU A 144 -5.29 -2.94 2.24
N PHE A 145 -6.04 -2.43 3.22
CA PHE A 145 -7.17 -1.55 2.95
C PHE A 145 -6.75 -0.11 3.26
N ARG A 146 -6.40 0.65 2.21
CA ARG A 146 -6.32 2.11 2.32
C ARG A 146 -7.70 2.62 2.71
N SER A 147 -7.80 3.39 3.80
CA SER A 147 -9.09 3.85 4.31
C SER A 147 -9.90 4.66 3.28
N ASP A 148 -9.24 5.20 2.26
CA ASP A 148 -9.85 5.97 1.17
C ASP A 148 -10.58 5.12 0.11
N TYR A 149 -10.41 3.78 0.12
CA TYR A 149 -11.07 2.86 -0.83
C TYR A 149 -12.31 2.16 -0.28
N PHE A 150 -12.82 2.61 0.87
CA PHE A 150 -13.94 1.97 1.57
C PHE A 150 -15.25 1.88 0.78
N TYR A 151 -15.42 2.61 -0.32
CA TYR A 151 -16.64 2.52 -1.13
C TYR A 151 -16.56 1.60 -2.35
N PHE A 152 -15.41 1.46 -3.00
CA PHE A 152 -15.35 0.75 -4.28
C PHE A 152 -15.01 -0.73 -4.15
N ILE A 153 -14.13 -1.12 -3.23
CA ILE A 153 -13.71 -2.52 -3.11
C ILE A 153 -14.75 -3.36 -2.35
N TRP A 154 -15.50 -2.76 -1.40
CA TRP A 154 -16.60 -3.46 -0.72
C TRP A 154 -17.74 -3.86 -1.67
N ILE A 155 -18.08 -3.00 -2.66
CA ILE A 155 -19.07 -3.34 -3.69
C ILE A 155 -18.55 -4.48 -4.58
N CYS A 156 -17.29 -4.43 -5.01
CA CYS A 156 -16.71 -5.46 -5.88
C CYS A 156 -16.56 -6.82 -5.16
N PHE A 157 -16.09 -6.83 -3.91
CA PHE A 157 -15.94 -8.06 -3.13
C PHE A 157 -17.28 -8.62 -2.65
N SER A 158 -18.24 -7.78 -2.24
CA SER A 158 -19.59 -8.25 -1.88
C SER A 158 -20.27 -8.93 -3.06
N ASN A 159 -20.17 -8.37 -4.28
CA ASN A 159 -20.79 -9.00 -5.46
C ASN A 159 -20.05 -10.26 -5.93
N ALA A 160 -18.71 -10.27 -5.91
CA ALA A 160 -17.93 -11.43 -6.35
C ALA A 160 -18.07 -12.63 -5.39
N TYR A 161 -18.08 -12.41 -4.06
CA TYR A 161 -18.32 -13.48 -3.08
C TYR A 161 -19.75 -14.03 -3.19
N THR A 162 -20.73 -13.18 -3.51
CA THR A 162 -22.13 -13.62 -3.66
C THR A 162 -22.31 -14.50 -4.91
N GLN A 163 -21.62 -14.20 -6.02
CA GLN A 163 -21.63 -15.05 -7.22
C GLN A 163 -20.86 -16.36 -7.04
N LEU A 164 -19.71 -16.34 -6.35
CA LEU A 164 -18.97 -17.59 -6.09
C LEU A 164 -19.73 -18.52 -5.14
N LEU A 165 -20.35 -17.98 -4.08
CA LEU A 165 -21.16 -18.76 -3.13
C LEU A 165 -22.47 -19.30 -3.72
N THR A 166 -23.05 -18.65 -4.74
CA THR A 166 -24.21 -19.20 -5.46
C THR A 166 -23.80 -20.34 -6.39
N SER A 167 -22.64 -20.24 -7.07
CA SER A 167 -22.14 -21.29 -7.95
C SER A 167 -21.75 -22.56 -7.19
N ILE A 168 -21.19 -22.43 -5.98
CA ILE A 168 -20.76 -23.59 -5.17
C ILE A 168 -21.96 -24.28 -4.48
N LYS A 169 -23.05 -23.54 -4.17
CA LYS A 169 -24.26 -24.14 -3.58
C LYS A 169 -25.09 -24.95 -4.58
N SER A 170 -25.06 -24.63 -5.88
CA SER A 170 -25.74 -25.42 -6.91
C SER A 170 -25.08 -26.78 -7.18
N GLU A 171 -23.76 -26.91 -6.98
CA GLU A 171 -23.07 -28.19 -7.18
C GLU A 171 -23.21 -29.15 -5.99
N ILE A 172 -23.31 -28.62 -4.76
CA ILE A 172 -23.50 -29.45 -3.56
C ILE A 172 -24.91 -30.08 -3.53
N GLN A 173 -25.92 -29.45 -4.14
CA GLN A 173 -27.27 -30.04 -4.26
C GLN A 173 -27.35 -31.20 -5.26
N ILE A 174 -26.43 -31.28 -6.23
CA ILE A 174 -26.38 -32.38 -7.21
C ILE A 174 -25.75 -33.64 -6.60
N ILE A 175 -24.78 -33.48 -5.69
CA ILE A 175 -24.11 -34.63 -5.04
C ILE A 175 -25.05 -35.34 -4.05
N SER A 176 -25.96 -34.62 -3.39
CA SER A 176 -26.97 -35.24 -2.51
C SER A 176 -28.06 -36.03 -3.26
N TYR A 177 -28.25 -35.82 -4.57
CA TYR A 177 -29.29 -36.49 -5.35
C TYR A 177 -28.85 -37.85 -5.93
N ILE A 178 -27.54 -38.14 -5.97
CA ILE A 178 -27.01 -39.38 -6.57
C ILE A 178 -26.86 -40.52 -5.55
N GLN A 179 -26.75 -40.24 -4.25
CA GLN A 179 -26.63 -41.28 -3.21
C GLN A 179 -27.95 -41.95 -2.77
N HIS A 180 -29.10 -41.56 -3.35
CA HIS A 180 -30.39 -42.15 -3.01
C HIS A 180 -30.98 -43.06 -4.10
N LYS A 181 -30.19 -43.42 -5.13
CA LYS A 181 -30.63 -44.28 -6.24
C LYS A 181 -29.70 -45.43 -6.63
N PHE A 182 -28.79 -45.82 -5.75
CA PHE A 182 -28.11 -47.12 -5.78
C PHE A 182 -27.97 -47.65 -4.36
#